data_AF-A0A8T7FT59-F1
#
_entry.id   AF-A0A8T7FT59-F1
#
_cell.length_a   1.000
_cell.length_b   1.000
_cell.length_c   1.000
_cell.angle_alpha   90.00
_cell.angle_beta   90.00
_cell.angle_gamma   90.00
#
_symmetry.space_group_name_H-M   'P 1'
#
loop_
_entity.id
_entity.type
_entity.pdbx_description
1 polymer ?
#
loop_
_entity_poly.entity_id
_entity_poly.type
_entity_poly.pdbx_seq_one_letter_code
_entity_poly.pdbx_strand_id
1 'polypeptide(L)'
;MAASAILQTKLHIPQLRAGLVLRARLIERLNAGLNAKLILIAAPAGYGKTTLVAEWLHSLTPTPLPSGEALGVRVTWLSLDDSDNDPRRFLDYLLAALRQVQADVGRAVEAMLQAPQPPPHEAILTALVNEISTIAPPFILILDDYHVIHTPPIHGQLNFLLEHQPPQMRLAIITREDPPLPLPRLRARGQMVEIRRRICVLRWRNVPSS
;
A
#
# COMPACT_ATOMS: atom_id res chain seq x y z
N MET A 1 -8.57 -22.31 -18.08
CA MET A 1 -7.09 -22.29 -18.18
C MET A 1 -6.53 -21.60 -16.95
N ALA A 2 -5.31 -22.01 -16.55
CA ALA A 2 -4.77 -21.99 -15.20
C ALA A 2 -4.95 -20.67 -14.41
N ALA A 3 -5.35 -20.79 -13.13
CA ALA A 3 -5.12 -19.75 -12.14
C ALA A 3 -3.63 -19.37 -12.18
N SER A 4 -3.33 -18.08 -12.33
CA SER A 4 -1.95 -17.59 -12.28
C SER A 4 -1.34 -18.02 -10.94
N ALA A 5 -0.21 -18.73 -10.98
CA ALA A 5 0.42 -19.22 -9.77
C ALA A 5 0.94 -18.03 -8.95
N ILE A 6 0.26 -17.71 -7.85
CA ILE A 6 0.62 -16.62 -6.95
C ILE A 6 1.73 -17.08 -6.00
N LEU A 7 2.86 -16.37 -6.01
CA LEU A 7 3.90 -16.54 -5.01
C LEU A 7 3.46 -15.89 -3.69
N GLN A 8 3.06 -16.73 -2.73
CA GLN A 8 2.55 -16.28 -1.42
C GLN A 8 3.57 -15.43 -0.64
N THR A 9 4.87 -15.67 -0.82
CA THR A 9 5.95 -14.90 -0.18
C THR A 9 5.93 -13.42 -0.52
N LYS A 10 5.41 -13.02 -1.70
CA LYS A 10 5.24 -11.61 -2.06
C LYS A 10 4.18 -10.91 -1.21
N LEU A 11 3.25 -11.67 -0.65
CA LEU A 11 2.12 -11.17 0.12
C LEU A 11 2.37 -11.17 1.64
N HIS A 12 3.57 -11.58 2.07
CA HIS A 12 3.92 -11.62 3.49
C HIS A 12 4.52 -10.31 3.97
N ILE A 13 4.05 -9.85 5.13
CA ILE A 13 4.71 -8.77 5.88
C ILE A 13 6.05 -9.29 6.39
N PRO A 14 7.18 -8.61 6.12
CA PRO A 14 8.49 -9.02 6.60
C PRO A 14 8.56 -9.07 8.14
N GLN A 15 9.14 -10.15 8.68
CA GLN A 15 9.29 -10.32 10.12
C GLN A 15 10.30 -9.33 10.71
N LEU A 16 9.92 -8.66 11.80
CA LEU A 16 10.83 -7.78 12.54
C LEU A 16 11.85 -8.62 13.32
N ARG A 17 13.12 -8.22 13.24
CA ARG A 17 14.18 -8.77 14.10
C ARG A 17 14.10 -8.12 15.48
N ALA A 18 14.30 -8.90 16.53
CA ALA A 18 14.37 -8.38 17.90
C ALA A 18 15.55 -7.38 18.03
N GLY A 19 15.33 -6.28 18.75
CA GLY A 19 16.38 -5.27 19.05
C GLY A 19 16.41 -4.03 18.14
N LEU A 20 15.34 -3.76 17.38
CA LEU A 20 15.24 -2.53 16.59
C LEU A 20 14.96 -1.31 17.49
N VAL A 21 15.68 -0.21 17.23
CA VAL A 21 15.45 1.07 17.92
C VAL A 21 14.18 1.70 17.38
N LEU A 22 13.15 1.80 18.23
CA LEU A 22 11.86 2.41 17.88
C LEU A 22 12.04 3.86 17.40
N ARG A 23 11.68 4.11 16.14
CA ARG A 23 11.69 5.45 15.55
C ARG A 23 10.37 6.17 15.80
N ALA A 24 10.06 6.46 17.07
CA ALA A 24 8.77 7.02 17.53
C ALA A 24 8.26 8.18 16.67
N ARG A 25 9.12 9.15 16.34
CA ARG A 25 8.76 10.30 15.49
C ARG A 25 8.33 9.92 14.07
N LEU A 26 8.93 8.87 13.48
CA LEU A 26 8.53 8.40 12.15
C LEU A 26 7.22 7.61 12.22
N ILE A 27 7.01 6.85 13.30
CA ILE A 27 5.76 6.13 13.58
C ILE A 27 4.60 7.12 13.75
N GLU A 28 4.78 8.17 14.54
CA GLU A 28 3.77 9.24 14.71
C GLU A 28 3.40 9.89 13.38
N ARG A 29 4.38 10.14 12.50
CA ARG A 29 4.12 10.64 11.15
C ARG A 29 3.32 9.65 10.31
N LEU A 30 3.66 8.36 10.35
CA LEU A 30 2.88 7.34 9.64
C LEU A 30 1.46 7.22 10.19
N ASN A 31 1.26 7.38 11.50
CA ASN A 31 -0.05 7.42 12.13
C ASN A 31 -0.90 8.60 11.64
N ALA A 32 -0.31 9.78 11.43
CA ALA A 32 -1.02 10.89 10.80
C ALA A 32 -1.51 10.55 9.37
N GLY A 33 -0.83 9.61 8.70
CA GLY A 33 -1.21 9.08 7.38
C GLY A 33 -2.44 8.19 7.38
N LEU A 34 -2.92 7.72 8.54
CA LEU A 34 -4.15 6.91 8.64
C LEU A 34 -5.41 7.66 8.20
N ASN A 35 -5.35 9.00 8.11
CA ASN A 35 -6.43 9.85 7.60
C ASN A 35 -6.19 10.36 6.16
N ALA A 36 -5.04 10.01 5.55
CA ALA A 36 -4.66 10.45 4.21
C ALA A 36 -4.97 9.36 3.16
N LYS A 37 -5.07 9.73 1.88
CA LYS A 37 -5.25 8.74 0.80
C LYS A 37 -3.99 7.91 0.56
N LEU A 38 -2.83 8.58 0.62
CA LEU A 38 -1.53 8.01 0.29
C LEU A 38 -0.52 8.23 1.42
N ILE A 39 0.20 7.17 1.79
CA ILE A 39 1.37 7.21 2.65
C ILE A 39 2.59 6.83 1.80
N LEU A 40 3.48 7.78 1.56
CA LEU A 40 4.65 7.57 0.71
C LEU A 40 5.93 7.46 1.54
N ILE A 41 6.63 6.34 1.45
CA ILE A 41 7.94 6.13 2.06
C ILE A 41 8.97 6.04 0.94
N ALA A 42 9.65 7.16 0.67
CA ALA A 42 10.60 7.31 -0.43
C ALA A 42 12.03 7.56 0.09
N ALA A 43 12.91 6.57 -0.03
CA ALA A 43 14.31 6.67 0.35
C ALA A 43 15.19 5.65 -0.38
N PRO A 44 16.49 5.92 -0.61
CA PRO A 44 17.39 4.96 -1.26
C PRO A 44 17.45 3.59 -0.57
N ALA A 45 18.10 2.61 -1.22
CA ALA A 45 18.37 1.31 -0.62
C ALA A 45 19.17 1.45 0.70
N GLY A 46 18.98 0.51 1.63
CA GLY A 46 19.69 0.49 2.92
C GLY A 46 19.15 1.41 4.02
N TYR A 47 18.12 2.22 3.75
CA TYR A 47 17.53 3.13 4.75
C TYR A 47 16.50 2.48 5.70
N GLY A 48 16.23 1.18 5.54
CA GLY A 48 15.29 0.42 6.38
C GLY A 48 13.83 0.81 6.19
N LYS A 49 13.40 1.17 4.97
CA LYS A 49 12.01 1.57 4.69
C LYS A 49 11.00 0.48 5.03
N THR A 50 11.26 -0.73 4.51
CA THR A 50 10.46 -1.93 4.76
C THR A 50 10.40 -2.25 6.25
N THR A 51 11.54 -2.14 6.95
CA THR A 51 11.62 -2.30 8.41
C THR A 51 10.79 -1.25 9.15
N LEU A 52 10.88 0.02 8.77
CA LEU A 52 10.08 1.10 9.36
C LEU A 52 8.58 0.87 9.21
N VAL A 53 8.14 0.42 8.02
CA VAL A 53 6.71 0.12 7.80
C VAL A 53 6.30 -1.09 8.64
N ALA A 54 7.10 -2.16 8.68
CA ALA A 54 6.81 -3.32 9.53
C ALA A 54 6.74 -2.94 11.03
N GLU A 55 7.64 -2.08 11.52
CA GLU A 55 7.61 -1.53 12.89
C GLU A 55 6.33 -0.74 13.15
N TRP A 56 5.95 0.12 12.19
CA TRP A 56 4.72 0.90 12.27
C TRP A 56 3.48 -0.01 12.32
N LEU A 57 3.39 -1.02 11.47
CA LEU A 57 2.27 -1.96 11.49
C LEU A 57 2.16 -2.72 12.82
N HIS A 58 3.29 -3.09 13.41
CA HIS A 58 3.30 -3.71 14.73
C HIS A 58 2.74 -2.77 15.80
N SER A 59 3.03 -1.46 15.70
CA SER A 59 2.46 -0.44 16.60
C SER A 59 0.96 -0.18 16.39
N LEU A 60 0.42 -0.49 15.22
CA LEU A 60 -1.01 -0.37 14.91
C LEU A 60 -1.83 -1.58 15.38
N THR A 61 -1.17 -2.69 15.65
CA THR A 61 -1.85 -3.91 16.08
C THR A 61 -2.25 -3.72 17.55
N PRO A 62 -3.56 -3.72 17.90
CA PRO A 62 -3.95 -3.63 19.29
C PRO A 62 -3.37 -4.83 20.05
N THR A 63 -2.82 -4.59 21.25
CA THR A 63 -2.66 -5.67 22.23
C THR A 63 -4.00 -6.39 22.37
N PRO A 64 -4.07 -7.72 22.23
CA PRO A 64 -5.34 -8.44 22.28
C PRO A 64 -6.05 -8.13 23.61
N LEU A 65 -7.23 -7.52 23.51
CA LEU A 65 -8.11 -7.36 24.66
C LEU A 65 -8.63 -8.75 25.06
N PRO A 66 -8.79 -9.05 26.37
CA PRO A 66 -9.35 -10.31 26.85
C PRO A 66 -10.76 -10.63 26.30
N SER A 67 -11.46 -9.62 25.77
CA SER A 67 -12.80 -9.70 25.19
C SER A 67 -12.83 -10.11 23.70
N GLY A 68 -11.69 -10.39 23.05
CA GLY A 68 -11.64 -10.97 21.71
C GLY A 68 -11.97 -10.03 20.54
N GLU A 69 -12.43 -8.81 20.79
CA GLU A 69 -12.66 -7.80 19.75
C GLU A 69 -11.41 -6.96 19.49
N ALA A 70 -10.60 -7.37 18.52
CA ALA A 70 -9.59 -6.50 17.93
C ALA A 70 -10.24 -5.68 16.81
N LEU A 71 -10.72 -4.47 17.12
CA LEU A 71 -11.14 -3.48 16.12
C LEU A 71 -9.89 -2.88 15.44
N GLY A 72 -9.13 -3.74 14.76
CA GLY A 72 -7.86 -3.40 14.11
C GLY A 72 -8.04 -3.09 12.63
N VAL A 73 -7.31 -2.09 12.14
CA VAL A 73 -7.14 -1.85 10.70
C VAL A 73 -6.49 -3.08 10.08
N ARG A 74 -7.11 -3.67 9.05
CA ARG A 74 -6.49 -4.81 8.35
C ARG A 74 -5.33 -4.32 7.49
N VAL A 75 -4.33 -5.16 7.30
CA VAL A 75 -3.16 -4.84 6.49
C VAL A 75 -3.00 -5.93 5.46
N THR A 76 -2.78 -5.52 4.21
CA THR A 76 -2.34 -6.42 3.14
C THR A 76 -1.09 -5.87 2.50
N TRP A 77 -0.20 -6.77 2.10
CA TRP A 77 1.12 -6.47 1.60
C TRP A 77 1.29 -7.05 0.20
N LEU A 78 1.95 -6.30 -0.69
CA LEU A 78 2.38 -6.77 -1.99
C LEU A 78 3.81 -6.27 -2.26
N SER A 79 4.76 -7.19 -2.25
CA SER A 79 6.14 -6.95 -2.65
C SER A 79 6.25 -7.09 -4.16
N LEU A 80 6.79 -6.06 -4.81
CA LEU A 80 6.90 -5.99 -6.27
C LEU A 80 8.30 -6.39 -6.72
N ASP A 81 8.40 -7.03 -7.88
CA ASP A 81 9.64 -7.27 -8.60
C ASP A 81 9.50 -6.95 -10.10
N ASP A 82 10.60 -7.07 -10.85
CA ASP A 82 10.63 -6.74 -12.28
C ASP A 82 9.59 -7.53 -13.11
N SER A 83 9.22 -8.75 -12.67
CA SER A 83 8.24 -9.57 -13.38
C SER A 83 6.82 -9.00 -13.31
N ASP A 84 6.54 -8.14 -12.33
CA ASP A 84 5.23 -7.53 -12.13
C ASP A 84 4.99 -6.31 -13.04
N ASN A 85 5.90 -6.03 -13.99
CA ASN A 85 5.70 -5.04 -15.04
C ASN A 85 4.69 -5.48 -16.12
N ASP A 86 4.20 -6.72 -16.07
CA ASP A 86 3.04 -7.18 -16.84
C ASP A 86 1.72 -6.72 -16.17
N PRO A 87 0.86 -5.93 -16.84
CA PRO A 87 -0.35 -5.38 -16.23
C PRO A 87 -1.35 -6.43 -15.74
N ARG A 88 -1.42 -7.60 -16.39
CA ARG A 88 -2.32 -8.67 -15.99
C ARG A 88 -1.81 -9.36 -14.73
N ARG A 89 -0.51 -9.68 -14.68
CA ARG A 89 0.14 -10.25 -13.51
C ARG A 89 0.08 -9.33 -12.31
N PHE A 90 0.34 -8.03 -12.50
CA PHE A 90 0.19 -7.03 -11.45
C PHE A 90 -1.22 -7.04 -10.85
N LEU A 91 -2.24 -7.06 -11.72
CA LEU A 91 -3.63 -7.12 -11.30
C LEU A 91 -3.96 -8.43 -10.56
N ASP A 92 -3.49 -9.58 -11.04
CA ASP A 92 -3.68 -10.86 -10.37
C ASP A 92 -3.08 -10.85 -8.94
N TYR A 93 -1.87 -10.30 -8.76
CA TYR A 93 -1.25 -10.14 -7.44
C TYR A 93 -1.97 -9.12 -6.56
N LEU A 94 -2.46 -8.02 -7.12
CA LEU A 94 -3.25 -7.02 -6.41
C LEU A 94 -4.55 -7.65 -5.87
N LEU A 95 -5.25 -8.43 -6.69
CA LEU A 95 -6.43 -9.17 -6.25
C LEU A 95 -6.09 -10.20 -5.16
N ALA A 96 -4.99 -10.94 -5.33
CA ALA A 96 -4.53 -11.88 -4.32
C ALA A 96 -4.21 -11.20 -2.97
N ALA A 97 -3.62 -10.01 -2.99
CA ALA A 97 -3.37 -9.20 -1.80
C ALA A 97 -4.69 -8.76 -1.14
N LEU A 98 -5.64 -8.22 -1.92
CA LEU A 98 -6.94 -7.76 -1.40
C LEU A 98 -7.77 -8.90 -0.79
N ARG A 99 -7.63 -10.13 -1.31
CA ARG A 99 -8.30 -11.32 -0.76
C ARG A 99 -7.89 -11.70 0.66
N GLN A 100 -6.72 -11.28 1.11
CA GLN A 100 -6.32 -11.43 2.51
C GLN A 100 -7.17 -10.57 3.46
N VAL A 101 -7.74 -9.47 2.95
CA VAL A 101 -8.64 -8.61 3.70
C VAL A 101 -10.07 -9.16 3.63
N GLN A 102 -10.54 -9.50 2.43
CA GLN A 102 -11.86 -10.07 2.18
C GLN A 102 -11.82 -11.08 1.03
N ALA A 103 -12.09 -12.35 1.33
CA ALA A 103 -11.85 -13.48 0.42
C ALA A 103 -12.59 -13.41 -0.92
N ASP A 104 -13.76 -12.74 -0.96
CA ASP A 104 -14.61 -12.69 -2.16
C ASP A 104 -14.27 -11.54 -3.11
N VAL A 105 -13.32 -10.67 -2.76
CA VAL A 105 -12.90 -9.54 -3.61
C VAL A 105 -12.20 -10.05 -4.88
N GLY A 106 -12.46 -9.37 -5.98
CA GLY A 106 -11.90 -9.61 -7.30
C GLY A 106 -12.66 -10.62 -8.15
N ARG A 107 -13.79 -11.18 -7.68
CA ARG A 107 -14.50 -12.24 -8.43
C ARG A 107 -15.08 -11.74 -9.75
N ALA A 108 -15.68 -10.54 -9.77
CA ALA A 108 -16.24 -10.01 -11.01
C ALA A 108 -15.12 -9.58 -11.96
N VAL A 109 -14.07 -8.96 -11.40
CA VAL A 109 -12.85 -8.60 -12.16
C VAL A 109 -12.22 -9.83 -12.81
N GLU A 110 -12.06 -10.94 -12.09
CA GLU A 110 -11.53 -12.18 -12.67
C GLU A 110 -12.42 -12.72 -13.78
N ALA A 111 -13.74 -12.74 -13.58
CA ALA A 111 -14.67 -13.17 -14.62
C ALA A 111 -14.54 -12.31 -15.89
N MET A 112 -14.39 -10.99 -15.74
CA MET A 112 -14.15 -10.06 -16.85
C MET A 112 -12.82 -10.34 -17.57
N LEU A 113 -11.76 -10.64 -16.82
CA LEU A 113 -10.43 -10.96 -17.35
C LEU A 113 -10.34 -12.33 -18.02
N GLN A 114 -11.28 -13.22 -17.76
CA GLN A 114 -11.39 -14.56 -18.36
C GLN A 114 -12.43 -14.61 -19.50
N ALA A 115 -13.17 -13.52 -19.73
CA ALA A 115 -14.13 -13.45 -20.81
C ALA A 115 -13.43 -13.59 -22.18
N PRO A 116 -14.04 -14.28 -23.17
CA PRO A 116 -13.47 -14.41 -24.51
C PRO A 116 -13.16 -13.06 -25.18
N GLN A 117 -13.98 -12.05 -24.85
CA GLN A 117 -13.76 -10.67 -25.21
C GLN A 117 -13.77 -9.84 -23.92
N PRO A 118 -12.59 -9.59 -23.32
CA PRO A 118 -12.52 -8.83 -22.08
C PRO A 118 -13.02 -7.40 -22.33
N PRO A 119 -13.73 -6.82 -21.36
CA PRO A 119 -14.20 -5.44 -21.46
C PRO A 119 -13.02 -4.46 -21.44
N PRO A 120 -13.25 -3.18 -21.80
CA PRO A 120 -12.23 -2.15 -21.72
C PRO A 120 -11.60 -2.08 -20.33
N HIS A 121 -10.31 -1.74 -20.29
CA HIS A 121 -9.52 -1.69 -19.07
C HIS A 121 -10.12 -0.78 -17.98
N GLU A 122 -10.69 0.35 -18.37
CA GLU A 122 -11.38 1.27 -17.45
C GLU A 122 -12.60 0.62 -16.76
N ALA A 123 -13.35 -0.21 -17.49
CA ALA A 123 -14.49 -0.95 -16.90
C ALA A 123 -14.01 -1.98 -15.87
N ILE A 124 -12.88 -2.63 -16.12
CA ILE A 124 -12.23 -3.56 -15.17
C ILE A 124 -11.82 -2.82 -13.90
N LEU A 125 -11.18 -1.65 -14.03
CA LEU A 125 -10.77 -0.84 -12.88
C LEU A 125 -11.97 -0.29 -12.10
N THR A 126 -13.04 0.08 -12.79
CA THR A 126 -14.28 0.55 -12.17
C THR A 126 -14.91 -0.57 -11.34
N ALA A 127 -14.98 -1.78 -11.89
CA ALA A 127 -15.45 -2.96 -11.17
C ALA A 127 -14.57 -3.23 -9.93
N LEU A 128 -13.24 -3.16 -10.06
CA LEU A 128 -12.33 -3.32 -8.94
C LEU A 128 -12.57 -2.30 -7.82
N VAL A 129 -12.70 -1.02 -8.16
CA VAL A 129 -12.97 0.04 -7.17
C VAL A 129 -14.30 -0.20 -6.46
N ASN A 130 -15.34 -0.59 -7.20
CA ASN A 130 -16.64 -0.92 -6.62
C ASN A 130 -16.53 -2.11 -5.67
N GLU A 131 -15.81 -3.17 -6.03
CA GLU A 131 -15.59 -4.31 -5.12
C GLU A 131 -14.81 -3.90 -3.86
N ILE A 132 -13.75 -3.11 -4.01
CA ILE A 132 -12.99 -2.56 -2.86
C ILE A 132 -13.90 -1.73 -1.95
N SER A 133 -14.85 -0.98 -2.52
CA SER A 133 -15.78 -0.14 -1.77
C SER A 133 -16.71 -0.93 -0.83
N THR A 134 -16.86 -2.24 -1.06
CA THR A 134 -17.68 -3.14 -0.22
C THR A 134 -16.92 -3.74 0.95
N ILE A 135 -15.61 -3.55 1.04
CA ILE A 135 -14.78 -4.13 2.11
C ILE A 135 -15.12 -3.47 3.46
N ALA A 136 -15.56 -4.30 4.42
CA ALA A 136 -16.18 -3.83 5.66
C ALA A 136 -15.23 -3.43 6.82
N PRO A 137 -13.97 -3.91 6.94
CA PRO A 137 -13.00 -3.25 7.81
C PRO A 137 -12.14 -2.22 7.05
N PRO A 138 -11.78 -1.07 7.66
CA PRO A 138 -10.71 -0.23 7.16
C PRO A 138 -9.43 -1.04 6.98
N PHE A 139 -8.72 -0.80 5.89
CA PHE A 139 -7.51 -1.53 5.57
C PHE A 139 -6.43 -0.69 4.89
N ILE A 140 -5.18 -1.14 5.05
CA ILE A 140 -4.01 -0.55 4.41
C ILE A 140 -3.49 -1.56 3.38
N LEU A 141 -3.41 -1.14 2.13
CA LEU A 141 -2.68 -1.85 1.08
C LEU A 141 -1.25 -1.29 1.01
N ILE A 142 -0.26 -2.14 1.15
CA ILE A 142 1.15 -1.78 1.07
C ILE A 142 1.73 -2.32 -0.22
N LEU A 143 2.34 -1.43 -1.00
CA LEU A 143 3.15 -1.79 -2.17
C LEU A 143 4.61 -1.58 -1.82
N ASP A 144 5.36 -2.67 -1.64
CA ASP A 144 6.80 -2.61 -1.40
C ASP A 144 7.61 -2.68 -2.69
N ASP A 145 8.73 -1.99 -2.68
CA ASP A 145 9.67 -1.86 -3.80
C ASP A 145 9.06 -1.31 -5.09
N TYR A 146 8.07 -0.41 -5.01
CA TYR A 146 7.36 0.14 -6.19
C TYR A 146 8.24 0.75 -7.28
N HIS A 147 9.44 1.22 -6.96
CA HIS A 147 10.44 1.67 -7.93
C HIS A 147 10.80 0.65 -9.03
N VAL A 148 10.55 -0.65 -8.84
CA VAL A 148 10.78 -1.69 -9.89
C VAL A 148 9.70 -1.68 -10.97
N ILE A 149 8.59 -0.99 -10.74
CA ILE A 149 7.53 -0.82 -11.72
C ILE A 149 7.85 0.39 -12.58
N HIS A 150 7.95 0.15 -13.89
CA HIS A 150 8.27 1.16 -14.90
C HIS A 150 7.22 1.24 -16.01
N THR A 151 6.25 0.32 -16.03
CA THR A 151 5.21 0.21 -17.06
C THR A 151 4.11 1.28 -16.87
N PRO A 152 3.91 2.21 -17.83
CA PRO A 152 2.91 3.28 -17.71
C PRO A 152 1.47 2.81 -17.44
N PRO A 153 0.98 1.71 -18.05
CA PRO A 153 -0.32 1.13 -17.68
C PRO A 153 -0.52 0.88 -16.18
N ILE A 154 0.50 0.41 -15.44
CA ILE A 154 0.37 0.12 -14.01
C ILE A 154 0.31 1.42 -13.20
N HIS A 155 1.08 2.44 -13.59
CA HIS A 155 0.98 3.76 -12.99
C HIS A 155 -0.40 4.40 -13.21
N GLY A 156 -0.96 4.22 -14.42
CA GLY A 156 -2.32 4.64 -14.74
C GLY A 156 -3.38 3.95 -13.87
N GLN A 157 -3.24 2.64 -13.64
CA GLN A 157 -4.11 1.87 -12.75
C GLN A 157 -4.08 2.39 -11.31
N LEU A 158 -2.89 2.61 -10.75
CA LEU A 158 -2.78 3.16 -9.40
C LEU A 158 -3.29 4.60 -9.30
N ASN A 159 -3.08 5.41 -10.33
CA ASN A 159 -3.63 6.75 -10.37
C ASN A 159 -5.17 6.72 -10.34
N PHE A 160 -5.79 5.89 -11.18
CA PHE A 160 -7.25 5.71 -11.20
C PHE A 160 -7.78 5.26 -9.83
N LEU A 161 -7.08 4.30 -9.19
CA LEU A 161 -7.42 3.83 -7.85
C LEU A 161 -7.28 4.92 -6.78
N LEU A 162 -6.27 5.77 -6.84
CA LEU A 162 -6.08 6.89 -5.92
C LEU A 162 -7.16 7.98 -6.08
N GLU A 163 -7.53 8.27 -7.32
CA GLU A 163 -8.59 9.23 -7.62
C GLU A 163 -9.94 8.78 -7.06
N HIS A 164 -10.28 7.51 -7.25
CA HIS A 164 -11.55 6.90 -6.82
C HIS A 164 -11.45 6.09 -5.52
N GLN A 165 -10.38 6.28 -4.75
CA GLN A 165 -10.10 5.48 -3.55
C GLN A 165 -11.24 5.57 -2.53
N PRO A 166 -11.83 4.42 -2.12
CA PRO A 166 -12.83 4.39 -1.06
C PRO A 166 -12.27 4.82 0.31
N PRO A 167 -13.09 5.45 1.18
CA PRO A 167 -12.62 6.02 2.46
C PRO A 167 -12.14 4.99 3.49
N GLN A 168 -12.44 3.70 3.31
CA GLN A 168 -11.92 2.62 4.15
C GLN A 168 -10.53 2.12 3.71
N MET A 169 -10.11 2.44 2.48
CA MET A 169 -8.83 2.01 1.94
C MET A 169 -7.76 3.08 2.16
N ARG A 170 -6.57 2.66 2.55
CA ARG A 170 -5.36 3.47 2.57
C ARG A 170 -4.30 2.81 1.71
N LEU A 171 -3.58 3.60 0.93
CA LEU A 171 -2.47 3.11 0.12
C LEU A 171 -1.15 3.55 0.75
N ALA A 172 -0.26 2.61 1.03
CA ALA A 172 1.11 2.90 1.41
C ALA A 172 2.06 2.41 0.31
N ILE A 173 2.94 3.29 -0.17
CA ILE A 173 3.94 2.96 -1.19
C ILE A 173 5.32 3.10 -0.59
N ILE A 174 6.10 2.02 -0.67
CA ILE A 174 7.52 2.00 -0.32
C ILE A 174 8.32 1.98 -1.61
N THR A 175 9.24 2.92 -1.75
CA THR A 175 9.94 3.15 -3.01
C THR A 175 11.32 3.78 -2.79
N ARG A 176 12.19 3.66 -3.79
CA ARG A 176 13.51 4.31 -3.78
C ARG A 176 13.47 5.74 -4.30
N GLU A 177 12.52 6.02 -5.18
CA GLU A 177 12.35 7.29 -5.86
C GLU A 177 10.87 7.66 -5.99
N ASP A 178 10.60 8.90 -6.36
CA ASP A 178 9.22 9.37 -6.48
C ASP A 178 8.53 8.62 -7.63
N PRO A 179 7.43 7.88 -7.36
CA PRO A 179 6.69 7.22 -8.42
C PRO A 179 6.06 8.25 -9.35
N PRO A 180 5.83 7.91 -10.63
CA PRO A 180 5.17 8.78 -11.61
C PRO A 180 3.65 8.86 -11.36
N LEU A 181 3.28 9.26 -10.16
CA LEU A 181 1.93 9.52 -9.68
C LEU A 181 1.77 11.04 -9.46
N PRO A 182 0.53 11.58 -9.38
CA PRO A 182 0.32 13.02 -9.19
C PRO A 182 0.57 13.46 -7.73
N LEU A 183 1.76 13.18 -7.20
CA LEU A 183 2.18 13.50 -5.83
C LEU A 183 2.02 15.00 -5.50
N PRO A 184 2.37 15.95 -6.39
CA PRO A 184 2.15 17.38 -6.10
C PRO A 184 0.69 17.73 -5.84
N ARG A 185 -0.24 17.14 -6.60
CA ARG A 185 -1.69 17.35 -6.44
C ARG A 185 -2.19 16.78 -5.12
N LEU A 186 -1.76 15.57 -4.74
CA LEU A 186 -2.12 14.96 -3.47
C LEU A 186 -1.57 15.76 -2.28
N ARG A 187 -0.33 16.25 -2.39
CA ARG A 187 0.30 17.11 -1.38
C ARG A 187 -0.46 18.41 -1.17
N ALA A 188 -0.81 19.11 -2.25
CA ALA A 188 -1.53 20.38 -2.19
C ALA A 188 -2.91 20.25 -1.55
N ARG A 189 -3.53 19.07 -1.62
CA ARG A 189 -4.85 18.78 -1.04
C ARG A 189 -4.79 18.21 0.38
N GLY A 190 -3.59 18.06 0.97
CA GLY A 190 -3.43 17.40 2.27
C GLY A 190 -3.82 15.90 2.26
N GLN A 191 -3.87 15.27 1.08
CA GLN A 191 -4.31 13.88 0.89
C GLN A 191 -3.14 12.89 0.97
N MET A 192 -1.95 13.33 1.33
CA MET A 192 -0.76 12.49 1.40
C MET A 192 0.11 12.83 2.62
N VAL A 193 0.64 11.79 3.25
CA VAL A 193 1.77 11.88 4.17
C VAL A 193 3.00 11.27 3.52
N GLU A 194 4.15 11.92 3.67
CA GLU A 194 5.41 11.40 3.10
C GLU A 194 6.54 11.34 4.13
N ILE A 195 7.33 10.27 4.07
CA ILE A 195 8.60 10.10 4.75
C ILE A 195 9.68 10.02 3.67
N ARG A 196 10.58 11.00 3.67
CA ARG A 196 11.67 11.14 2.70
C ARG A 196 13.03 11.11 3.38
N ARG A 197 14.09 10.87 2.61
CA ARG A 197 15.50 10.93 3.06
C ARG A 197 15.83 12.14 3.93
N ARG A 198 15.32 13.34 3.58
CA ARG A 198 15.55 14.58 4.36
C ARG A 198 15.03 14.48 5.80
N ILE A 199 14.03 13.66 6.08
CA ILE A 199 13.44 13.50 7.42
C ILE A 199 14.17 12.41 8.22
N CYS A 200 14.74 11.40 7.56
CA CYS A 200 15.54 10.36 8.21
C CYS A 200 16.89 10.87 8.77
N VAL A 201 17.35 12.07 8.39
CA VAL A 201 18.69 12.61 8.76
C VAL A 201 18.62 13.87 9.62
N LEU A 202 17.45 14.40 9.95
CA LEU A 202 17.35 15.65 10.72
C LEU A 202 17.64 15.44 12.21
N ARG A 203 18.95 15.48 12.52
CA ARG A 203 19.53 16.05 13.73
C ARG A 203 18.89 17.42 13.95
N TRP A 204 18.11 17.58 15.00
CA TRP A 204 17.50 18.86 15.34
C TRP A 204 18.57 19.75 16.00
N ARG A 205 18.92 20.86 15.35
CA ARG A 205 19.46 22.02 16.05
C ARG A 205 18.29 22.72 16.71
N ASN A 206 18.40 22.94 18.02
CA ASN A 206 17.49 23.73 18.84
C ASN A 206 17.18 25.07 18.16
N VAL A 207 15.89 25.37 18.01
CA VAL A 207 15.42 26.76 17.95
C VAL A 207 14.86 27.07 19.35
N PRO A 208 15.43 28.03 20.09
CA PRO A 208 14.88 28.45 21.37
C PRO A 208 13.69 29.38 21.11
N SER A 209 12.56 29.09 21.76
CA SER A 209 11.46 30.03 21.92
C SER A 209 11.82 31.01 23.04
N SER A 210 12.09 32.26 22.65
CA SER A 210 11.86 33.43 23.51
C SER A 210 10.40 33.86 23.39
#